data_AF-A0A820CKS9-F1
#
_entry.id   AF-A0A820CKS9-F1
#
_cell.length_a   1.000
_cell.length_b   1.000
_cell.length_c   1.000
_cell.angle_alpha   90.00
_cell.angle_beta   90.00
_cell.angle_gamma   90.00
#
_symmetry.space_group_name_H-M   'P 1'
#
loop_
_entity.id
_entity.type
_entity.pdbx_description
1 polymer ?
#
loop_
_entity_poly.entity_id
_entity_poly.type
_entity_poly.pdbx_seq_one_letter_code
_entity_poly.pdbx_strand_id
1 'polypeptide(L)'
;MLTYIRTMLLFLMIHLAQSNASNVLIITLGLGGHVTPLFELAKAMQHHNVTFLTSKLAQAYINFDAYTSPSFHIIYSNDSSDAFLAEKNQEEELWSTIANLSIINAWPFVVPVFAEMISLLLKKTIQTLINEHFDVIVSSKMIIGVPVLCHKMNIPCVIQSPATMPNMFNFNLPNTFALTTTKDVTRLSSRLYNVAFTLRMLTKIVPTIVPTLYLFLQSLPQVPGPFYDSFTIKNLLFSNSKCLTLISMPMRFYVPTYSTQYTKYLGAFVDETFIVDQDTDLNQWVKSKPSKSIVYGAFGSTSLISYNRMLNLTIGLTNFL
;
A
#
# COMPACT_ATOMS: atom_id res chain seq x y z
N MET A 1 -23.34 -5.94 -2.81
CA MET A 1 -21.91 -5.56 -2.86
C MET A 1 -21.03 -6.56 -2.11
N LEU A 2 -21.40 -6.96 -0.87
CA LEU A 2 -20.79 -8.07 -0.12
C LEU A 2 -20.70 -9.41 -0.89
N THR A 3 -21.69 -9.70 -1.74
CA THR A 3 -21.73 -10.92 -2.57
C THR A 3 -20.64 -10.97 -3.63
N TYR A 4 -20.13 -9.82 -4.09
CA TYR A 4 -19.14 -9.74 -5.17
C TYR A 4 -17.69 -9.88 -4.68
N ILE A 5 -17.43 -9.43 -3.45
CA ILE A 5 -16.12 -9.58 -2.77
C ILE A 5 -15.86 -11.06 -2.49
N ARG A 6 -16.90 -11.80 -2.06
CA ARG A 6 -16.82 -13.26 -1.84
C ARG A 6 -16.45 -14.04 -3.09
N THR A 7 -16.95 -13.67 -4.28
CA THR A 7 -16.70 -14.42 -5.53
C THR A 7 -15.30 -14.22 -6.12
N MET A 8 -14.65 -13.07 -5.89
CA MET A 8 -13.28 -12.81 -6.37
C MET A 8 -12.21 -13.41 -5.46
N LEU A 9 -12.40 -13.33 -4.14
CA LEU A 9 -11.62 -14.11 -3.18
C LEU A 9 -11.73 -15.59 -3.49
N LEU A 10 -12.93 -16.07 -3.89
CA LEU A 10 -13.14 -17.44 -4.33
C LEU A 10 -12.22 -17.84 -5.50
N PHE A 11 -11.86 -16.97 -6.45
CA PHE A 11 -10.98 -17.36 -7.57
C PHE A 11 -9.52 -17.50 -7.16
N LEU A 12 -9.01 -16.58 -6.33
CA LEU A 12 -7.67 -16.70 -5.75
C LEU A 12 -7.62 -17.90 -4.82
N MET A 13 -8.65 -18.07 -3.99
CA MET A 13 -8.81 -19.22 -3.11
C MET A 13 -9.04 -20.51 -3.88
N ILE A 14 -9.71 -20.55 -5.03
CA ILE A 14 -9.83 -21.77 -5.85
C ILE A 14 -8.47 -22.12 -6.47
N HIS A 15 -7.68 -21.13 -6.90
CA HIS A 15 -6.36 -21.39 -7.45
C HIS A 15 -5.35 -21.83 -6.37
N LEU A 16 -5.46 -21.28 -5.15
CA LEU A 16 -4.63 -21.67 -4.01
C LEU A 16 -5.14 -22.93 -3.29
N ALA A 17 -6.44 -23.17 -3.23
CA ALA A 17 -7.06 -24.34 -2.58
C ALA A 17 -6.97 -25.61 -3.43
N GLN A 18 -6.61 -25.52 -4.71
CA GLN A 18 -6.26 -26.69 -5.51
C GLN A 18 -4.90 -27.29 -5.12
N SER A 19 -4.06 -26.54 -4.39
CA SER A 19 -2.87 -27.09 -3.72
C SER A 19 -3.17 -27.29 -2.23
N ASN A 20 -3.02 -28.52 -1.74
CA ASN A 20 -3.01 -28.80 -0.30
C ASN A 20 -2.04 -27.84 0.42
N ALA A 21 -2.52 -27.19 1.49
CA ALA A 21 -1.77 -26.36 2.45
C ALA A 21 -0.52 -25.64 1.90
N SER A 22 -0.72 -24.63 1.04
CA SER A 22 0.38 -23.77 0.58
C SER A 22 1.03 -22.97 1.71
N ASN A 23 2.35 -22.81 1.65
CA ASN A 23 3.09 -21.81 2.42
C ASN A 23 3.02 -20.46 1.69
N VAL A 24 2.41 -19.46 2.35
CA VAL A 24 2.15 -18.14 1.80
C VAL A 24 2.97 -17.10 2.54
N LEU A 25 3.81 -16.35 1.83
CA LEU A 25 4.48 -15.17 2.39
C LEU A 25 3.72 -13.90 1.99
N ILE A 26 3.21 -13.16 2.97
CA ILE A 26 2.58 -11.85 2.77
C ILE A 26 3.53 -10.76 3.26
N ILE A 27 3.80 -9.76 2.43
CA ILE A 27 4.78 -8.70 2.70
C ILE A 27 4.09 -7.34 2.60
N THR A 28 4.14 -6.55 3.67
CA THR A 28 3.52 -5.21 3.70
C THR A 28 4.36 -4.17 4.43
N LEU A 29 4.11 -2.91 4.09
CA LEU A 29 4.48 -1.79 4.94
C LEU A 29 3.58 -1.80 6.17
N GLY A 30 4.10 -1.42 7.35
CA GLY A 30 3.29 -1.30 8.57
C GLY A 30 2.39 -0.06 8.62
N LEU A 31 2.08 0.54 7.46
CA LEU A 31 1.17 1.69 7.34
C LEU A 31 -0.27 1.18 7.21
N GLY A 32 -1.22 1.78 7.94
CA GLY A 32 -2.63 1.33 8.02
C GLY A 32 -3.27 1.02 6.67
N GLY A 33 -3.15 1.93 5.69
CA GLY A 33 -3.72 1.73 4.35
C GLY A 33 -3.11 0.58 3.53
N HIS A 34 -1.97 0.04 3.94
CA HIS A 34 -1.29 -1.10 3.29
C HIS A 34 -1.45 -2.39 4.10
N VAL A 35 -1.28 -2.31 5.42
CA VAL A 35 -1.29 -3.49 6.29
C VAL A 35 -2.69 -4.08 6.43
N THR A 36 -3.72 -3.27 6.67
CA THR A 36 -5.11 -3.71 6.84
C THR A 36 -5.62 -4.56 5.67
N PRO A 37 -5.56 -4.10 4.40
CA PRO A 37 -6.08 -4.89 3.29
C PRO A 37 -5.35 -6.22 3.08
N LEU A 38 -4.04 -6.25 3.34
CA LEU A 38 -3.25 -7.48 3.24
C LEU A 38 -3.52 -8.42 4.41
N PHE A 39 -3.77 -7.88 5.60
CA PHE A 39 -4.15 -8.66 6.77
C PHE A 39 -5.53 -9.29 6.62
N GLU A 40 -6.51 -8.56 6.08
CA GLU A 40 -7.83 -9.13 5.73
C GLU A 40 -7.71 -10.28 4.72
N LEU A 41 -6.84 -10.14 3.72
CA LEU A 41 -6.52 -11.21 2.80
C LEU A 41 -5.87 -12.40 3.52
N ALA A 42 -4.98 -12.14 4.47
CA ALA A 42 -4.31 -13.15 5.28
C ALA A 42 -5.30 -13.95 6.14
N LYS A 43 -6.26 -13.29 6.77
CA LYS A 43 -7.35 -13.94 7.52
C LYS A 43 -8.18 -14.86 6.63
N ALA A 44 -8.49 -14.42 5.40
CA ALA A 44 -9.20 -15.26 4.45
C ALA A 44 -8.40 -16.51 4.04
N MET A 45 -7.07 -16.48 4.18
CA MET A 45 -6.15 -17.59 3.93
C MET A 45 -5.86 -18.45 5.16
N GLN A 46 -6.69 -18.42 6.21
CA GLN A 46 -6.47 -19.15 7.48
C GLN A 46 -6.25 -20.68 7.35
N HIS A 47 -6.61 -21.29 6.22
CA HIS A 47 -6.38 -22.71 5.93
C HIS A 47 -5.01 -23.00 5.29
N HIS A 48 -4.18 -21.97 5.12
CA HIS A 48 -2.81 -22.04 4.61
C HIS A 48 -1.82 -21.69 5.72
N ASN A 49 -0.55 -22.03 5.51
CA ASN A 49 0.53 -21.61 6.40
C ASN A 49 0.98 -20.21 5.99
N VAL A 50 0.50 -19.18 6.70
CA VAL A 50 0.77 -17.78 6.39
C VAL A 50 1.91 -17.25 7.24
N THR A 51 2.95 -16.78 6.56
CA THR A 51 3.97 -15.88 7.11
C THR A 51 3.59 -14.45 6.76
N PHE A 52 3.38 -13.60 7.76
CA PHE A 52 3.07 -12.20 7.54
C PHE A 52 4.26 -11.32 7.95
N LEU A 53 4.99 -10.82 6.96
CA LEU A 53 6.16 -9.98 7.12
C LEU A 53 5.77 -8.50 7.01
N THR A 54 5.99 -7.73 8.07
CA THR A 54 5.65 -6.31 8.12
C THR A 54 6.64 -5.51 8.95
N SER A 55 6.55 -4.18 8.91
CA SER A 55 7.20 -3.34 9.90
C SER A 55 6.43 -3.38 11.23
N LYS A 56 7.12 -3.14 12.36
CA LYS A 56 6.54 -3.26 13.70
C LYS A 56 5.45 -2.22 13.99
N LEU A 57 5.50 -1.07 13.31
CA LEU A 57 4.47 -0.04 13.28
C LEU A 57 3.06 -0.56 12.98
N ALA A 58 2.96 -1.68 12.26
CA ALA A 58 1.70 -2.36 11.98
C ALA A 58 0.88 -2.67 13.25
N GLN A 59 1.54 -2.84 14.40
CA GLN A 59 0.89 -3.07 15.69
C GLN A 59 0.02 -1.89 16.16
N ALA A 60 0.22 -0.68 15.60
CA ALA A 60 -0.65 0.47 15.86
C ALA A 60 -2.05 0.31 15.22
N TYR A 61 -2.18 -0.59 14.24
CA TYR A 61 -3.40 -0.77 13.45
C TYR A 61 -4.04 -2.15 13.67
N ILE A 62 -3.22 -3.19 13.89
CA ILE A 62 -3.67 -4.58 14.02
C ILE A 62 -3.09 -5.18 15.30
N ASN A 63 -3.96 -5.77 16.12
CA ASN A 63 -3.55 -6.62 17.23
C ASN A 63 -3.19 -8.02 16.71
N PHE A 64 -1.95 -8.19 16.25
CA PHE A 64 -1.48 -9.47 15.72
C PHE A 64 -1.46 -10.61 16.74
N ASP A 65 -1.28 -10.30 18.03
CA ASP A 65 -1.22 -11.32 19.08
C ASP A 65 -2.52 -12.13 19.16
N ALA A 66 -3.66 -11.50 18.83
CA ALA A 66 -4.96 -12.16 18.77
C ALA A 66 -5.11 -13.16 17.61
N TYR A 67 -4.20 -13.18 16.64
CA TYR A 67 -4.27 -14.01 15.43
C TYR A 67 -3.08 -14.95 15.26
N THR A 68 -2.10 -14.90 16.15
CA THR A 68 -0.95 -15.81 16.13
C THR A 68 -1.42 -17.25 16.33
N SER A 69 -1.06 -18.13 15.40
CA SER A 69 -1.37 -19.56 15.46
C SER A 69 -0.28 -20.37 14.76
N PRO A 70 -0.26 -21.72 14.88
CA PRO A 70 0.73 -22.53 14.18
C PRO A 70 0.74 -22.34 12.65
N SER A 71 -0.40 -21.98 12.05
CA SER A 71 -0.53 -21.69 10.63
C SER A 71 -0.49 -20.20 10.30
N PHE A 72 -0.27 -19.32 11.28
CA PHE A 72 -0.21 -17.88 11.08
C PHE A 72 0.84 -17.25 11.98
N HIS A 73 1.98 -16.86 11.40
CA HIS A 73 3.09 -16.28 12.14
C HIS A 73 3.51 -14.93 11.58
N ILE A 74 3.95 -14.05 12.47
CA ILE A 74 4.38 -12.70 12.15
C ILE A 74 5.89 -12.61 12.17
N ILE A 75 6.45 -11.93 11.18
CA ILE A 75 7.86 -11.56 11.15
C ILE A 75 7.96 -10.04 11.02
N TYR A 76 8.77 -9.42 11.87
CA TYR A 76 9.02 -7.99 11.78
C TYR A 76 10.27 -7.71 10.96
N SER A 77 10.27 -6.61 10.19
CA SER A 77 11.46 -6.15 9.47
C SER A 77 12.58 -5.71 10.40
N ASN A 78 12.23 -5.24 11.60
CA ASN A 78 13.13 -4.91 12.67
C ASN A 78 12.66 -5.57 13.96
N ASP A 79 13.46 -6.54 14.44
CA ASP A 79 13.14 -7.31 15.65
C ASP A 79 13.58 -6.60 16.95
N SER A 80 14.17 -5.41 16.86
CA SER A 80 14.63 -4.68 18.05
C SER A 80 13.45 -4.34 18.99
N SER A 81 13.75 -4.23 20.29
CA SER A 81 12.75 -3.91 21.30
C SER A 81 12.15 -2.51 21.12
N ASP A 82 12.93 -1.59 20.57
CA ASP A 82 12.58 -0.20 20.29
C ASP A 82 12.05 0.04 18.86
N ALA A 83 12.00 -1.00 18.01
CA ALA A 83 11.62 -0.88 16.61
C ALA A 83 10.26 -0.20 16.41
N PHE A 84 9.26 -0.49 17.25
CA PHE A 84 7.94 0.14 17.16
C PHE A 84 8.04 1.67 17.33
N LEU A 85 8.76 2.11 18.37
CA LEU A 85 8.93 3.54 18.66
C LEU A 85 9.75 4.23 17.56
N ALA A 86 10.82 3.59 17.09
CA ALA A 86 11.66 4.11 16.02
C ALA A 86 10.85 4.30 14.72
N GLU A 87 10.11 3.27 14.29
CA GLU A 87 9.27 3.33 13.09
C GLU A 87 8.12 4.34 13.23
N LYS A 88 7.52 4.47 14.43
CA LYS A 88 6.49 5.46 14.71
C LYS A 88 7.03 6.89 14.59
N ASN A 89 8.21 7.16 15.15
CA ASN A 89 8.83 8.49 15.03
C ASN A 89 9.17 8.82 13.57
N GLN A 90 9.66 7.83 12.81
CA GLN A 90 9.90 7.99 11.36
C GLN A 90 8.60 8.28 10.60
N GLU A 91 7.50 7.60 10.93
CA GLU A 91 6.18 7.87 10.36
C GLU A 91 5.70 9.30 10.67
N GLU A 92 5.82 9.74 11.92
CA GLU A 92 5.43 11.09 12.34
C GLU A 92 6.26 12.19 11.65
N GLU A 93 7.58 12.00 11.53
CA GLU A 93 8.47 12.90 10.80
C GLU A 93 8.08 13.00 9.32
N LEU A 94 7.82 11.85 8.70
CA LEU A 94 7.40 11.74 7.31
C LEU A 94 6.10 12.51 7.06
N TRP A 95 5.07 12.24 7.86
CA TRP A 95 3.76 12.87 7.68
C TRP A 95 3.81 14.36 8.02
N SER A 96 4.54 14.75 9.06
CA SER A 96 4.77 16.16 9.39
C SER A 96 5.41 16.91 8.21
N THR A 97 6.41 16.32 7.57
CA THR A 97 7.06 16.90 6.39
C THR A 97 6.10 17.06 5.22
N ILE A 98 5.28 16.03 4.93
CA ILE A 98 4.27 16.05 3.86
C ILE A 98 3.16 17.06 4.17
N ALA A 99 2.79 17.25 5.44
CA ALA A 99 1.75 18.18 5.85
C ALA A 99 2.19 19.65 5.69
N ASN A 100 3.46 19.92 5.97
CA ASN A 100 4.02 21.27 5.98
C ASN A 100 4.53 21.74 4.61
N LEU A 101 4.86 20.80 3.72
CA LEU A 101 5.41 21.10 2.40
C LEU A 101 4.48 20.62 1.28
N SER A 102 4.55 21.28 0.11
CA SER A 102 3.95 20.68 -1.10
C SER A 102 4.63 19.34 -1.41
N ILE A 103 3.92 18.38 -2.01
CA ILE A 103 4.47 17.05 -2.32
C ILE A 103 5.82 17.11 -3.08
N ILE A 104 5.95 18.06 -4.00
CA ILE A 104 7.19 18.31 -4.77
C ILE A 104 8.37 18.69 -3.86
N ASN A 105 8.11 19.50 -2.83
CA ASN A 105 9.15 20.00 -1.93
C ASN A 105 9.38 19.06 -0.74
N ALA A 106 8.40 18.23 -0.37
CA ALA A 106 8.53 17.18 0.63
C ALA A 106 9.38 16.01 0.11
N TRP A 107 9.30 15.72 -1.20
CA TRP A 107 9.88 14.53 -1.81
C TRP A 107 11.35 14.26 -1.48
N PRO A 108 12.25 15.26 -1.47
CA PRO A 108 13.66 15.03 -1.12
C PRO A 108 13.89 14.49 0.29
N PHE A 109 12.98 14.75 1.22
CA PHE A 109 13.04 14.28 2.61
C PHE A 109 12.29 12.95 2.78
N VAL A 110 11.17 12.81 2.06
CA VAL A 110 10.31 11.62 2.05
C VAL A 110 11.05 10.39 1.48
N VAL A 111 11.76 10.57 0.37
CA VAL A 111 12.37 9.46 -0.39
C VAL A 111 13.43 8.70 0.42
N PRO A 112 14.39 9.34 1.10
CA PRO A 112 15.35 8.65 1.96
C PRO A 112 14.69 7.80 3.05
N VAL A 113 13.70 8.36 3.76
CA VAL A 113 12.98 7.64 4.83
C VAL A 113 12.24 6.41 4.27
N PHE A 114 11.52 6.58 3.16
CA PHE A 114 10.86 5.44 2.49
C PHE A 114 11.85 4.39 1.99
N ALA A 115 13.00 4.80 1.45
CA ALA A 115 14.02 3.89 0.96
C ALA A 115 14.62 3.06 2.11
N GLU A 116 14.84 3.67 3.28
CA GLU A 116 15.30 2.97 4.48
C GLU A 116 14.26 1.94 4.95
N MET A 117 12.99 2.34 5.08
CA MET A 117 11.90 1.43 5.47
C MET A 117 11.79 0.23 4.51
N ILE A 118 11.83 0.47 3.20
CA ILE A 118 11.77 -0.59 2.18
C ILE A 118 13.04 -1.46 2.24
N SER A 119 14.22 -0.89 2.52
CA SER A 119 15.47 -1.64 2.61
C SER A 119 15.45 -2.66 3.75
N LEU A 120 14.97 -2.26 4.94
CA LEU A 120 14.81 -3.15 6.08
C LEU A 120 13.84 -4.30 5.77
N LEU A 121 12.69 -3.98 5.17
CA LEU A 121 11.70 -4.99 4.76
C LEU A 121 12.27 -5.97 3.72
N LEU A 122 12.98 -5.49 2.70
CA LEU A 122 13.59 -6.35 1.68
C LEU A 122 14.71 -7.20 2.24
N LYS A 123 15.56 -6.66 3.12
CA LYS A 123 16.60 -7.44 3.81
C LYS A 123 15.99 -8.61 4.57
N LYS A 124 14.96 -8.34 5.36
CA LYS A 124 14.23 -9.38 6.09
C LYS A 124 13.56 -10.37 5.15
N THR A 125 12.93 -9.88 4.08
CA THR A 125 12.31 -10.71 3.04
C THR A 125 13.31 -11.70 2.45
N ILE A 126 14.48 -11.22 2.01
CA ILE A 126 15.53 -12.06 1.44
C ILE A 126 15.98 -13.12 2.47
N GLN A 127 16.21 -12.73 3.72
CA GLN A 127 16.59 -13.66 4.78
C GLN A 127 15.53 -14.75 4.98
N THR A 128 14.25 -14.38 5.02
CA THR A 128 13.14 -15.31 5.14
C THR A 128 13.09 -16.26 3.93
N LEU A 129 13.26 -15.75 2.70
CA LEU A 129 13.28 -16.57 1.48
C LEU A 129 14.48 -17.52 1.37
N ILE A 130 15.60 -17.22 2.05
CA ILE A 130 16.74 -18.16 2.14
C ILE A 130 16.42 -19.31 3.08
N ASN A 131 15.73 -19.02 4.19
CA ASN A 131 15.52 -19.98 5.27
C ASN A 131 14.27 -20.85 5.07
N GLU A 132 13.28 -20.34 4.35
CA GLU A 132 11.96 -20.93 4.24
C GLU A 132 11.48 -20.98 2.79
N HIS A 133 10.72 -22.03 2.46
CA HIS A 133 10.12 -22.21 1.15
C HIS A 133 8.66 -21.73 1.14
N PHE A 134 8.32 -20.95 0.10
CA PHE A 134 6.97 -20.43 -0.12
C PHE A 134 6.46 -20.78 -1.50
N ASP A 135 5.20 -21.21 -1.56
CA ASP A 135 4.52 -21.54 -2.81
C ASP A 135 4.01 -20.29 -3.54
N VAL A 136 3.76 -19.20 -2.78
CA VAL A 136 3.30 -17.93 -3.32
C VAL A 136 3.75 -16.78 -2.43
N ILE A 137 4.08 -15.65 -3.06
CA ILE A 137 4.38 -14.39 -2.37
C ILE A 137 3.32 -13.36 -2.73
N VAL A 138 2.69 -12.78 -1.71
CA VAL A 138 1.76 -11.66 -1.82
C VAL A 138 2.45 -10.42 -1.27
N SER A 139 2.49 -9.32 -2.01
CA SER A 139 3.16 -8.11 -1.55
C SER A 139 2.38 -6.85 -1.84
N SER A 140 2.48 -5.88 -0.94
CA SER A 140 2.11 -4.49 -1.24
C SER A 140 2.89 -3.99 -2.45
N LYS A 141 2.22 -3.30 -3.37
CA LYS A 141 2.82 -2.68 -4.56
C LYS A 141 3.93 -1.67 -4.23
N MET A 142 3.93 -1.14 -3.01
CA MET A 142 4.94 -0.18 -2.54
C MET A 142 6.29 -0.82 -2.20
N ILE A 143 6.35 -2.14 -2.03
CA ILE A 143 7.60 -2.84 -1.72
C ILE A 143 8.30 -3.19 -3.04
N ILE A 144 8.93 -2.16 -3.60
CA ILE A 144 9.64 -2.25 -4.88
C ILE A 144 10.76 -3.30 -4.73
N GLY A 145 10.78 -4.31 -5.61
CA GLY A 145 11.80 -5.36 -5.61
C GLY A 145 11.27 -6.77 -5.33
N VAL A 146 10.13 -6.92 -4.64
CA VAL A 146 9.52 -8.24 -4.44
C VAL A 146 9.22 -8.98 -5.76
N PRO A 147 8.68 -8.33 -6.82
CA PRO A 147 8.48 -9.02 -8.09
C PRO A 147 9.78 -9.59 -8.72
N VAL A 148 10.91 -8.90 -8.51
CA VAL A 148 12.22 -9.36 -8.96
C VAL A 148 12.64 -10.61 -8.19
N LEU A 149 12.47 -10.61 -6.87
CA LEU A 149 12.74 -11.78 -6.01
C LEU A 149 11.90 -12.98 -6.43
N CYS A 150 10.61 -12.78 -6.64
CA CYS A 150 9.68 -13.83 -7.07
C CYS A 150 10.10 -14.43 -8.42
N HIS A 151 10.44 -13.56 -9.39
CA HIS A 151 10.90 -14.01 -10.71
C HIS A 151 12.18 -14.85 -10.61
N LYS A 152 13.14 -14.43 -9.77
CA LYS A 152 14.42 -15.14 -9.57
C LYS A 152 14.26 -16.49 -8.88
N MET A 153 13.31 -16.58 -7.95
CA MET A 153 12.97 -17.81 -7.23
C MET A 153 12.02 -18.72 -8.01
N ASN A 154 11.48 -18.25 -9.14
CA ASN A 154 10.37 -18.89 -9.86
C ASN A 154 9.14 -19.13 -8.96
N ILE A 155 8.86 -18.19 -8.05
CA ILE A 155 7.68 -18.23 -7.17
C ILE A 155 6.57 -17.35 -7.77
N PRO A 156 5.32 -17.84 -7.84
CA PRO A 156 4.16 -17.02 -8.17
C PRO A 156 4.06 -15.76 -7.29
N CYS A 157 3.82 -14.62 -7.93
CA CYS A 157 3.75 -13.32 -7.25
C CYS A 157 2.37 -12.68 -7.41
N VAL A 158 1.83 -12.22 -6.30
CA VAL A 158 0.59 -11.44 -6.23
C VAL A 158 0.91 -10.07 -5.68
N ILE A 159 0.54 -9.02 -6.40
CA ILE A 159 0.76 -7.63 -6.00
C ILE A 159 -0.56 -6.99 -5.61
N GLN A 160 -0.67 -6.59 -4.35
CA GLN A 160 -1.82 -5.86 -3.84
C GLN A 160 -1.57 -4.35 -3.98
N SER A 161 -2.49 -3.67 -4.66
CA SER A 161 -2.47 -2.21 -4.85
C SER A 161 -3.62 -1.62 -4.03
N PRO A 162 -3.35 -1.16 -2.79
CA PRO A 162 -4.39 -0.62 -1.93
C PRO A 162 -4.79 0.79 -2.34
N ALA A 163 -3.86 1.51 -2.97
CA ALA A 163 -4.07 2.84 -3.51
C ALA A 163 -3.64 2.90 -4.97
N THR A 164 -4.17 3.88 -5.69
CA THR A 164 -3.63 4.32 -6.96
C THR A 164 -2.35 5.09 -6.69
N MET A 165 -1.23 4.55 -7.17
CA MET A 165 -0.12 5.44 -7.49
C MET A 165 -0.54 6.15 -8.78
N PRO A 166 -0.78 7.47 -8.77
CA PRO A 166 -0.96 8.21 -10.01
C PRO A 166 0.27 7.91 -10.83
N ASN A 167 0.08 7.56 -12.10
CA ASN A 167 1.21 7.33 -12.97
C ASN A 167 1.84 8.71 -13.21
N MET A 168 2.79 9.08 -12.35
CA MET A 168 3.44 10.41 -12.34
C MET A 168 4.15 10.70 -13.67
N PHE A 169 4.31 9.68 -14.52
CA PHE A 169 4.91 9.75 -15.84
C PHE A 169 3.88 9.69 -16.98
N ASN A 170 2.58 9.59 -16.67
CA ASN A 170 1.54 9.61 -17.68
C ASN A 170 1.08 11.04 -17.97
N PHE A 171 1.76 11.67 -18.91
CA PHE A 171 1.45 13.01 -19.42
C PHE A 171 0.02 13.18 -19.95
N ASN A 172 -0.70 12.09 -20.21
CA ASN A 172 -2.07 12.12 -20.73
C ASN A 172 -3.15 12.08 -19.63
N LEU A 173 -2.78 11.92 -18.35
CA LEU A 173 -3.74 11.90 -17.24
C LEU A 173 -3.43 13.01 -16.23
N PRO A 174 -4.45 13.68 -15.67
CA PRO A 174 -4.24 14.60 -14.57
C PRO A 174 -3.69 13.88 -13.36
N ASN A 175 -2.63 14.46 -12.79
CA ASN A 175 -2.00 14.01 -11.55
C ASN A 175 -2.87 14.31 -10.31
N THR A 176 -4.07 14.88 -10.48
CA THR A 176 -4.97 15.26 -9.39
C THR A 176 -5.98 14.17 -9.08
N PHE A 177 -6.03 13.78 -7.80
CA PHE A 177 -6.96 12.81 -7.24
C PHE A 177 -8.42 13.28 -7.16
N ALA A 178 -8.76 14.47 -7.65
CA ALA A 178 -10.05 15.07 -7.41
C ALA A 178 -10.76 15.42 -8.74
N LEU A 179 -11.88 14.73 -8.96
CA LEU A 179 -13.10 15.26 -9.57
C LEU A 179 -13.00 15.84 -10.99
N THR A 180 -11.99 15.47 -11.78
CA THR A 180 -12.00 15.82 -13.21
C THR A 180 -12.92 14.86 -13.95
N THR A 181 -13.94 15.39 -14.60
CA THR A 181 -14.74 14.57 -15.53
C THR A 181 -13.83 14.15 -16.69
N THR A 182 -14.17 13.06 -17.39
CA THR A 182 -13.45 12.65 -18.61
C THR A 182 -13.31 13.81 -19.62
N LYS A 183 -14.29 14.73 -19.67
CA LYS A 183 -14.21 15.95 -20.48
C LYS A 183 -13.10 16.89 -19.99
N ASP A 184 -12.97 17.10 -18.69
CA ASP A 184 -11.94 17.98 -18.11
C ASP A 184 -10.52 17.44 -18.35
N VAL A 185 -10.36 16.10 -18.35
CA VAL A 185 -9.09 15.42 -18.67
C VAL A 185 -8.65 15.67 -20.12
N THR A 186 -9.59 15.74 -21.06
CA THR A 186 -9.29 15.89 -22.50
C THR A 186 -9.05 17.33 -22.94
N ARG A 187 -9.38 18.34 -22.13
CA ARG A 187 -9.15 19.75 -22.48
C ARG A 187 -7.67 20.04 -22.66
N LEU A 188 -7.33 20.77 -23.73
CA LEU A 188 -5.94 21.11 -24.07
C LEU A 188 -5.23 21.84 -22.92
N SER A 189 -5.90 22.78 -22.26
CA SER A 189 -5.35 23.52 -21.12
C SER A 189 -4.98 22.60 -19.95
N SER A 190 -5.86 21.65 -19.59
CA SER A 190 -5.58 20.64 -18.56
C SER A 190 -4.39 19.76 -18.94
N ARG A 191 -4.31 19.33 -20.20
CA ARG A 191 -3.19 18.52 -20.71
C ARG A 191 -1.86 19.30 -20.66
N LEU A 192 -1.85 20.56 -21.08
CA LEU A 192 -0.66 21.42 -21.02
C LEU A 192 -0.23 21.66 -19.56
N TYR A 193 -1.16 21.92 -18.66
CA TYR A 193 -0.87 22.02 -17.22
C TYR A 193 -0.25 20.71 -16.69
N ASN A 194 -0.82 19.55 -17.04
CA ASN A 194 -0.28 18.25 -16.62
C ASN A 194 1.12 18.00 -17.17
N VAL A 195 1.39 18.38 -18.42
CA VAL A 195 2.72 18.29 -19.02
C VAL A 195 3.70 19.17 -18.25
N ALA A 196 3.37 20.45 -18.03
CA ALA A 196 4.23 21.37 -17.28
C ALA A 196 4.48 20.90 -15.84
N PHE A 197 3.42 20.44 -15.15
CA PHE A 197 3.52 19.87 -13.81
C PHE A 197 4.39 18.61 -13.80
N THR A 198 4.20 17.70 -14.75
CA THR A 198 4.99 16.46 -14.87
C THR A 198 6.45 16.77 -15.15
N LEU A 199 6.74 17.70 -16.07
CA LEU A 199 8.12 18.15 -16.33
C LEU A 199 8.75 18.76 -15.09
N ARG A 200 8.01 19.59 -14.33
CA ARG A 200 8.49 20.16 -13.06
C ARG A 200 8.73 19.09 -12.00
N MET A 201 7.85 18.08 -11.93
CA MET A 201 8.05 16.92 -11.05
C MET A 201 9.33 16.21 -11.45
N LEU A 202 9.51 15.85 -12.72
CA LEU A 202 10.69 15.14 -13.22
C LEU A 202 11.99 15.88 -12.91
N THR A 203 12.06 17.18 -13.21
CA THR A 203 13.27 17.96 -13.00
C THR A 203 13.65 18.13 -11.53
N LYS A 204 12.67 18.10 -10.62
CA LYS A 204 12.93 18.20 -9.17
C LYS A 204 13.12 16.85 -8.49
N ILE A 205 12.37 15.83 -8.91
CA ILE A 205 12.28 14.55 -8.22
C ILE A 205 13.34 13.57 -8.70
N VAL A 206 13.57 13.48 -10.02
CA VAL A 206 14.52 12.51 -10.59
C VAL A 206 15.93 12.71 -10.02
N PRO A 207 16.48 13.94 -9.89
CA PRO A 207 17.80 14.14 -9.30
C PRO A 207 17.91 13.69 -7.85
N THR A 208 16.81 13.61 -7.10
CA THR A 208 16.82 13.11 -5.73
C THR A 208 16.55 11.61 -5.64
N ILE A 209 15.61 11.08 -6.45
CA ILE A 209 15.30 9.65 -6.47
C ILE A 209 16.51 8.85 -6.94
N VAL A 210 17.21 9.28 -8.00
CA VAL A 210 18.25 8.44 -8.61
C VAL A 210 19.40 8.14 -7.64
N PRO A 211 20.00 9.12 -6.94
CA PRO A 211 21.01 8.85 -5.93
C PRO A 211 20.48 8.02 -4.76
N THR A 212 19.29 8.30 -4.25
CA THR A 212 18.72 7.52 -3.15
C THR A 212 18.45 6.08 -3.56
N LEU A 213 17.91 5.86 -4.77
CA LEU A 213 17.69 4.52 -5.31
C LEU A 213 19.02 3.79 -5.51
N TYR A 214 20.06 4.50 -5.95
CA TYR A 214 21.40 3.93 -6.07
C TYR A 214 21.97 3.51 -4.71
N LEU A 215 21.92 4.38 -3.69
CA LEU A 215 22.36 4.06 -2.33
C LEU A 215 21.54 2.92 -1.71
N PHE A 216 20.22 2.94 -1.93
CA PHE A 216 19.31 1.87 -1.55
C PHE A 216 19.75 0.53 -2.17
N LEU A 217 19.98 0.50 -3.48
CA LEU A 217 20.44 -0.68 -4.19
C LEU A 217 21.78 -1.19 -3.65
N GLN A 218 22.72 -0.29 -3.35
CA GLN A 218 24.00 -0.64 -2.72
C GLN A 218 23.85 -1.16 -1.29
N SER A 219 22.82 -0.70 -0.56
CA SER A 219 22.54 -1.14 0.81
C SER A 219 21.94 -2.54 0.89
N LEU A 220 21.37 -3.04 -0.21
CA LEU A 220 20.82 -4.38 -0.25
C LEU A 220 21.97 -5.40 -0.17
N PRO A 221 21.80 -6.48 0.61
CA PRO A 221 22.85 -7.45 0.80
C PRO A 221 23.30 -8.02 -0.55
N GLN A 222 24.61 -8.16 -0.73
CA GLN A 222 25.18 -8.99 -1.79
C GLN A 222 24.91 -10.44 -1.40
N VAL A 223 23.68 -10.91 -1.64
CA VAL A 223 23.25 -12.22 -1.19
C VAL A 223 23.91 -13.27 -2.07
N PRO A 224 24.62 -14.25 -1.51
CA PRO A 224 25.06 -15.41 -2.28
C PRO A 224 23.84 -16.19 -2.81
N GLY A 225 24.01 -16.89 -3.93
CA GLY A 225 22.96 -17.74 -4.51
C GLY A 225 22.11 -17.05 -5.59
N PRO A 226 20.83 -17.42 -5.76
CA PRO A 226 20.02 -17.04 -6.94
C PRO A 226 19.71 -15.54 -7.03
N PHE A 227 19.96 -14.80 -5.96
CA PHE A 227 19.69 -13.36 -5.86
C PHE A 227 20.87 -12.47 -6.27
N TYR A 228 22.05 -13.05 -6.53
CA TYR A 228 23.19 -12.31 -7.06
C TYR A 228 22.79 -11.52 -8.32
N ASP A 229 23.18 -10.24 -8.38
CA ASP A 229 22.83 -9.28 -9.45
C ASP A 229 21.32 -9.06 -9.71
N SER A 230 20.44 -9.45 -8.77
CA SER A 230 19.00 -9.32 -8.99
C SER A 230 18.54 -7.87 -8.95
N PHE A 231 19.14 -7.07 -8.08
CA PHE A 231 18.75 -5.68 -7.85
C PHE A 231 19.55 -4.72 -8.71
N THR A 232 19.20 -4.65 -9.99
CA THR A 232 19.65 -3.58 -10.89
C THR A 232 18.50 -2.60 -11.16
N ILE A 233 18.81 -1.35 -11.51
CA ILE A 233 17.79 -0.37 -11.95
C ILE A 233 16.94 -0.97 -13.08
N LYS A 234 17.57 -1.68 -14.02
CA LYS A 234 16.88 -2.38 -15.11
C LYS A 234 15.87 -3.39 -14.58
N ASN A 235 16.24 -4.23 -13.63
CA ASN A 235 15.34 -5.26 -13.11
C ASN A 235 14.21 -4.68 -12.27
N LEU A 236 14.48 -3.62 -11.49
CA LEU A 236 13.44 -2.93 -10.71
C LEU A 236 12.39 -2.25 -11.61
N LEU A 237 12.83 -1.59 -12.69
CA LEU A 237 11.93 -0.84 -13.57
C LEU A 237 11.26 -1.69 -14.65
N PHE A 238 11.91 -2.78 -15.09
CA PHE A 238 11.48 -3.56 -16.26
C PHE A 238 11.27 -5.05 -15.98
N SER A 239 11.11 -5.46 -14.71
CA SER A 239 10.75 -6.85 -14.42
C SER A 239 9.38 -7.17 -15.02
N ASN A 240 9.38 -7.93 -16.11
CA ASN A 240 8.18 -8.41 -16.81
C ASN A 240 7.55 -9.60 -16.05
N SER A 241 7.41 -9.42 -14.74
CA SER A 241 6.84 -10.43 -13.86
C SER A 241 5.34 -10.50 -14.18
N LYS A 242 4.86 -11.71 -14.52
CA LYS A 242 3.43 -12.00 -14.74
C LYS A 242 2.69 -12.01 -13.39
N CYS A 243 2.83 -10.94 -12.61
CA CYS A 243 2.22 -10.84 -11.29
C CYS A 243 0.72 -10.64 -11.43
N LEU A 244 -0.05 -11.42 -10.66
CA LEU A 244 -1.46 -11.13 -10.45
C LEU A 244 -1.57 -9.84 -9.64
N THR A 245 -2.14 -8.80 -10.22
CA THR A 245 -2.35 -7.51 -9.54
C THR A 245 -3.77 -7.43 -9.00
N LEU A 246 -3.91 -7.28 -7.70
CA LEU A 246 -5.17 -7.12 -6.99
C LEU A 246 -5.39 -5.63 -6.65
N ILE A 247 -6.46 -5.04 -7.17
CA ILE A 247 -6.82 -3.64 -6.94
C ILE A 247 -7.92 -3.57 -5.89
N SER A 248 -7.63 -2.90 -4.79
CA SER A 248 -8.52 -2.83 -3.61
C SER A 248 -9.21 -1.48 -3.48
N MET A 249 -9.59 -0.94 -4.64
CA MET A 249 -10.33 0.32 -4.75
C MET A 249 -11.57 0.10 -5.62
N PRO A 250 -12.68 0.80 -5.34
CA PRO A 250 -13.85 0.74 -6.21
C PRO A 250 -13.51 1.30 -7.61
N MET A 251 -14.02 0.65 -8.66
CA MET A 251 -13.82 1.08 -10.06
C MET A 251 -14.23 2.54 -10.31
N ARG A 252 -15.17 3.08 -9.51
CA ARG A 252 -15.61 4.48 -9.60
C ARG A 252 -14.49 5.49 -9.26
N PHE A 253 -13.51 5.08 -8.45
CA PHE A 253 -12.36 5.90 -8.09
C PHE A 253 -11.15 5.62 -8.98
N TYR A 254 -11.09 4.44 -9.61
CA TYR A 254 -9.97 4.08 -10.45
C TYR A 254 -10.30 3.03 -11.52
N VAL A 255 -9.97 3.39 -12.76
CA VAL A 255 -9.87 2.46 -13.89
C VAL A 255 -8.43 2.50 -14.40
N PRO A 256 -7.67 1.39 -14.36
CA PRO A 256 -6.33 1.36 -14.88
C PRO A 256 -6.41 1.59 -16.38
N THR A 257 -5.57 2.49 -16.87
CA THR A 257 -5.44 2.81 -18.29
C THR A 257 -5.13 1.59 -19.15
N TYR A 258 -4.44 0.60 -18.58
CA TYR A 258 -3.98 -0.62 -19.23
C TYR A 258 -4.29 -1.83 -18.34
N SER A 259 -5.55 -2.29 -18.33
CA SER A 259 -5.88 -3.55 -17.66
C SER A 259 -5.28 -4.71 -18.43
N THR A 260 -4.45 -5.52 -17.79
CA THR A 260 -4.00 -6.79 -18.35
C THR A 260 -4.89 -7.93 -17.86
N GLN A 261 -4.80 -9.12 -18.46
CA GLN A 261 -5.50 -10.31 -17.96
C GLN A 261 -5.14 -10.68 -16.51
N TYR A 262 -3.99 -10.19 -16.04
CA TYR A 262 -3.47 -10.38 -14.68
C TYR A 262 -3.96 -9.29 -13.70
N THR A 263 -4.85 -8.38 -14.10
CA THR A 263 -5.40 -7.35 -13.19
C THR A 263 -6.80 -7.74 -12.74
N LYS A 264 -7.03 -7.80 -11.42
CA LYS A 264 -8.32 -8.14 -10.81
C LYS A 264 -8.74 -7.09 -9.78
N TYR A 265 -10.03 -6.82 -9.69
CA TYR A 265 -10.60 -5.86 -8.75
C TYR A 265 -11.24 -6.57 -7.57
N LEU A 266 -10.71 -6.32 -6.38
CA LEU A 266 -11.29 -6.82 -5.13
C LEU A 266 -12.39 -5.88 -4.61
N GLY A 267 -12.37 -4.61 -4.99
CA GLY A 267 -13.24 -3.58 -4.42
C GLY A 267 -12.70 -3.07 -3.07
N ALA A 268 -13.52 -2.31 -2.36
CA ALA A 268 -13.15 -1.84 -1.02
C ALA A 268 -13.18 -3.01 -0.04
N PHE A 269 -12.12 -3.18 0.74
CA PHE A 269 -12.14 -4.08 1.88
C PHE A 269 -13.03 -3.49 2.97
N VAL A 270 -13.76 -4.37 3.64
CA VAL A 270 -14.42 -4.04 4.91
C VAL A 270 -13.45 -4.53 5.97
N ASP A 271 -12.88 -3.59 6.71
CA ASP A 271 -12.09 -3.92 7.89
C ASP A 271 -13.05 -4.45 8.96
N GLU A 272 -12.90 -5.73 9.29
CA GLU A 272 -13.64 -6.36 10.39
C GLU A 272 -12.82 -6.34 11.70
N THR A 273 -11.63 -5.72 11.69
CA THR A 273 -10.87 -5.53 12.91
C THR A 273 -11.55 -4.49 13.79
N PHE A 274 -11.95 -4.91 14.99
CA PHE A 274 -12.54 -4.03 15.97
C PHE A 274 -11.44 -3.18 16.59
N ILE A 275 -11.13 -2.02 15.99
CA ILE A 275 -10.41 -0.96 16.69
C ILE A 275 -11.44 -0.31 17.61
N VAL A 276 -11.56 -0.84 18.82
CA VAL A 276 -12.21 -0.27 20.02
C VAL A 276 -13.21 0.86 19.72
N ASP A 277 -14.43 0.50 19.36
CA ASP A 277 -15.55 0.58 20.29
C ASP A 277 -16.77 -0.06 19.61
N GLN A 278 -17.46 -0.97 20.30
CA GLN A 278 -18.88 -1.13 20.03
C GLN A 278 -19.56 0.13 20.58
N ASP A 279 -19.32 1.28 19.94
CA ASP A 279 -19.88 2.54 20.40
C ASP A 279 -21.37 2.45 20.12
N THR A 280 -22.06 1.83 21.08
CA THR A 280 -23.50 1.62 21.05
C THR A 280 -24.17 2.97 20.86
N ASP A 281 -23.53 4.04 21.34
CA ASP A 281 -24.00 5.40 21.29
C ASP A 281 -23.90 5.97 19.87
N LEU A 282 -22.81 5.75 19.14
CA LEU A 282 -22.74 6.16 17.72
C LEU A 282 -23.75 5.39 16.88
N ASN A 283 -23.87 4.08 17.07
CA ASN A 283 -24.85 3.26 16.35
C ASN A 283 -26.29 3.67 16.66
N GLN A 284 -26.60 3.98 17.93
CA GLN A 284 -27.89 4.51 18.35
C GLN A 284 -28.13 5.91 17.79
N TRP A 285 -27.12 6.78 17.82
CA TRP A 285 -27.19 8.13 17.25
C TRP A 285 -27.47 8.08 15.76
N VAL A 286 -26.76 7.24 14.99
CA VAL A 286 -27.01 7.05 13.55
C VAL A 286 -28.43 6.56 13.30
N LYS A 287 -28.88 5.55 14.06
CA LYS A 287 -30.26 5.03 13.96
C LYS A 287 -31.32 6.07 14.34
N SER A 288 -30.99 7.06 15.15
CA SER A 288 -31.90 8.15 15.55
C SER A 288 -32.10 9.22 14.48
N LYS A 289 -31.27 9.27 13.43
CA LYS A 289 -31.35 10.31 12.38
C LYS A 289 -32.25 9.89 11.21
N PRO A 290 -32.88 10.85 10.51
CA PRO A 290 -33.61 10.58 9.27
C PRO A 290 -32.75 9.87 8.20
N SER A 291 -33.41 9.13 7.31
CA SER A 291 -32.72 8.46 6.20
C SER A 291 -31.98 9.49 5.33
N LYS A 292 -30.70 9.19 5.01
CA LYS A 292 -29.82 10.02 4.17
C LYS A 292 -29.54 11.44 4.69
N SER A 293 -29.70 11.69 6.00
CA SER A 293 -29.43 13.01 6.58
C SER A 293 -28.04 13.17 7.22
N ILE A 294 -27.21 12.12 7.19
CA ILE A 294 -25.88 12.13 7.79
C ILE A 294 -24.83 12.31 6.71
N VAL A 295 -23.93 13.28 6.91
CA VAL A 295 -22.70 13.42 6.16
C VAL A 295 -21.58 12.77 6.97
N TYR A 296 -20.99 11.70 6.42
CA TYR A 296 -19.82 11.06 7.01
C TYR A 296 -18.55 11.75 6.50
N GLY A 297 -17.76 12.30 7.42
CA GLY A 297 -16.46 12.90 7.13
C GLY A 297 -15.32 12.08 7.72
N ALA A 298 -14.43 11.59 6.87
CA ALA A 298 -13.18 10.94 7.29
C ALA A 298 -12.05 11.37 6.36
N PHE A 299 -10.89 11.67 6.95
CA PHE A 299 -9.71 12.17 6.22
C PHE A 299 -8.62 11.10 6.08
N GLY A 300 -8.83 9.90 6.61
CA GLY A 300 -7.86 8.81 6.61
C GLY A 300 -6.86 8.89 7.77
N SER A 301 -6.14 7.80 8.00
CA SER A 301 -5.29 7.63 9.20
C SER A 301 -4.02 8.48 9.20
N THR A 302 -3.54 8.89 8.02
CA THR A 302 -2.26 9.61 7.86
C THR A 302 -2.43 11.10 7.59
N SER A 303 -3.67 11.61 7.59
CA SER A 303 -3.93 13.01 7.26
C SER A 303 -3.65 13.94 8.43
N LEU A 304 -2.64 14.79 8.26
CA LEU A 304 -2.38 15.93 9.15
C LEU A 304 -2.98 17.20 8.54
N ILE A 305 -4.05 17.70 9.17
CA ILE A 305 -4.76 18.90 8.74
C ILE A 305 -4.40 20.03 9.69
N SER A 306 -3.81 21.10 9.17
CA SER A 306 -3.49 22.27 10.00
C SER A 306 -4.75 22.87 10.63
N TYR A 307 -4.61 23.43 11.83
CA TYR A 307 -5.72 23.99 12.59
C TYR A 307 -6.59 24.94 11.75
N ASN A 308 -5.99 25.88 11.02
CA ASN A 308 -6.73 26.83 10.18
C ASN A 308 -7.56 26.15 9.08
N ARG A 309 -7.04 25.06 8.48
CA ARG A 309 -7.78 24.30 7.47
C ARG A 309 -8.94 23.52 8.09
N MET A 310 -8.71 22.92 9.26
CA MET A 310 -9.76 22.23 10.01
C MET A 310 -10.84 23.21 10.47
N LEU A 311 -10.46 24.39 10.97
CA LEU A 311 -11.39 25.44 11.37
C LEU A 311 -12.25 25.90 10.20
N ASN A 312 -11.65 26.17 9.04
CA ASN A 312 -12.39 26.56 7.84
C ASN A 312 -13.34 25.46 7.35
N LEU A 313 -12.90 24.20 7.42
CA LEU A 313 -13.75 23.06 7.11
C LEU A 313 -14.95 22.99 8.06
N THR A 314 -14.73 23.12 9.37
CA THR A 314 -15.79 23.12 10.38
C THR A 314 -16.78 24.26 10.14
N ILE A 315 -16.29 25.49 9.90
CA ILE A 315 -17.16 26.64 9.56
C ILE A 315 -17.97 26.35 8.30
N GLY A 316 -17.34 25.77 7.27
CA GLY A 316 -18.02 25.39 6.03
C GLY A 316 -19.11 24.35 6.25
N LEU A 317 -18.86 23.33 7.08
CA LEU A 317 -19.84 22.31 7.44
C LEU A 317 -21.01 22.89 8.25
N THR A 318 -20.73 23.75 9.22
CA THR A 318 -21.77 24.42 10.02
C THR A 318 -22.66 25.33 9.19
N ASN A 319 -22.11 25.98 8.15
CA ASN A 319 -22.89 26.84 7.26
C ASN A 319 -23.66 26.06 6.18
N PHE A 320 -23.27 24.80 5.93
CA PHE A 320 -23.91 23.94 4.94
C PHE A 320 -25.08 23.15 5.52
N LEU A 321 -25.00 22.79 6.81
CA LEU A 321 -26.01 22.04 7.57
C LEU A 321 -27.06 22.98 8.18
#